data_AF-A2FZT6-F1
#
_entry.id   AF-A2FZT6-F1
#
_cell.length_a   1.000
_cell.length_b   1.000
_cell.length_c   1.000
_cell.angle_alpha   90.00
_cell.angle_beta   90.00
_cell.angle_gamma   90.00
#
_symmetry.space_group_name_H-M   'P 1'
#
loop_
_entity.id
_entity.type
_entity.pdbx_description
1 polymer ?
#
loop_
_entity_poly.entity_id
_entity_poly.type
_entity_poly.pdbx_seq_one_letter_code
_entity_poly.pdbx_strand_id
1 'polypeptide(L)'
;MQVYYINETDRFSVIGYIDDNFKINGLYNFLFHFPDDYPDDFFYFNQSTHPLTSTTVQNFHYIFDNKKCFPNPNLVSILNGLAKSSESGAVLDGNVEFDQWWYSIGTNSYYLKQGKIPGPCCANLQDSVTHTNDLYIKIIDESILRFLPPFHEPLCLSNVLKYQNRCYFHLNFFEIFIGLISE
;
A
#
# COMPACT_ATOMS: atom_id res chain seq x y z
N MET A 1 5.55 -14.24 5.21
CA MET A 1 5.40 -12.77 5.10
C MET A 1 5.14 -12.25 6.49
N GLN A 2 6.08 -11.52 7.08
CA GLN A 2 5.89 -10.93 8.40
C GLN A 2 5.43 -9.49 8.19
N VAL A 3 4.12 -9.28 8.29
CA VAL A 3 3.52 -7.94 8.19
C VAL A 3 3.72 -7.27 9.54
N TYR A 4 4.36 -6.10 9.52
CA TYR A 4 4.49 -5.29 10.72
C TYR A 4 3.24 -4.43 10.81
N TYR A 5 2.39 -4.74 11.78
CA TYR A 5 1.22 -3.93 12.07
C TYR A 5 1.66 -2.71 12.87
N ILE A 6 1.47 -1.52 12.28
CA ILE A 6 1.51 -0.27 13.02
C ILE A 6 0.18 -0.17 13.76
N ASN A 7 0.22 0.14 15.06
CA ASN A 7 -0.99 0.29 15.89
C ASN A 7 -1.96 1.30 15.24
N GLU A 8 -3.26 1.04 15.29
CA GLU A 8 -4.30 1.89 14.68
C GLU A 8 -4.27 3.35 15.19
N THR A 9 -3.70 3.61 16.37
CA THR A 9 -3.51 4.96 16.92
C THR A 9 -2.32 5.71 16.34
N ASP A 10 -1.43 5.02 15.60
CA ASP A 10 -0.20 5.56 15.01
C ASP A 10 -0.25 5.52 13.47
N ARG A 11 -1.42 5.78 12.86
CA ARG A 11 -1.57 5.84 11.39
C ARG A 11 -0.57 6.83 10.82
N PHE A 12 0.46 6.31 10.15
CA PHE A 12 1.53 7.10 9.58
C PHE A 12 1.63 6.84 8.09
N SER A 13 1.74 7.91 7.30
CA SER A 13 1.96 7.78 5.86
C SER A 13 3.44 7.92 5.52
N VAL A 14 4.10 6.79 5.20
CA VAL A 14 5.46 6.79 4.64
C VAL A 14 5.51 7.22 3.17
N ILE A 15 4.37 7.60 2.58
CA ILE A 15 4.25 7.87 1.15
C ILE A 15 5.26 8.92 0.67
N GLY A 16 5.45 10.00 1.45
CA GLY A 16 6.37 11.09 1.14
C GLY A 16 7.85 10.71 1.21
N TYR A 17 8.17 9.51 1.69
CA TYR A 17 9.52 8.99 1.85
C TYR A 17 9.83 7.84 0.89
N ILE A 18 8.89 7.49 -0.01
CA ILE A 18 9.17 6.50 -1.07
C ILE A 18 10.30 7.06 -1.93
N ASP A 19 11.35 6.27 -2.08
CA ASP A 19 12.48 6.52 -2.97
C ASP A 19 12.94 5.24 -3.66
N ASP A 20 13.96 5.33 -4.52
CA ASP A 20 14.46 4.19 -5.28
C ASP A 20 15.08 3.07 -4.41
N ASN A 21 15.40 3.30 -3.14
CA ASN A 21 15.85 2.25 -2.24
C ASN A 21 14.74 1.25 -1.91
N PHE A 22 13.47 1.63 -2.05
CA PHE A 22 12.32 0.73 -1.88
C PHE A 22 12.15 -0.24 -3.06
N LYS A 23 12.95 -0.10 -4.13
CA LYS A 23 12.90 -1.03 -5.26
C LYS A 23 13.54 -2.37 -4.92
N ILE A 24 12.86 -3.44 -5.27
CA ILE A 24 13.35 -4.81 -5.24
C ILE A 24 13.48 -5.27 -6.69
N ASN A 25 14.69 -5.65 -7.11
CA ASN A 25 14.98 -6.01 -8.50
C ASN A 25 14.56 -4.92 -9.51
N GLY A 26 14.72 -3.65 -9.13
CA GLY A 26 14.37 -2.50 -9.98
C GLY A 26 12.89 -2.12 -9.99
N LEU A 27 12.04 -2.79 -9.21
CA LEU A 27 10.59 -2.57 -9.15
C LEU A 27 10.14 -2.15 -7.76
N TYR A 28 9.20 -1.22 -7.70
CA TYR A 28 8.39 -1.00 -6.50
C TYR A 28 7.41 -2.14 -6.35
N ASN A 29 7.23 -2.64 -5.12
CA ASN A 29 6.36 -3.77 -4.83
C ASN A 29 5.34 -3.34 -3.77
N PHE A 30 4.07 -3.49 -4.11
CA PHE A 30 2.94 -2.98 -3.37
C PHE A 30 1.95 -4.09 -3.06
N LEU A 31 1.22 -3.92 -1.97
CA LEU A 31 0.10 -4.76 -1.60
C LEU A 31 -1.05 -3.85 -1.16
N PHE A 32 -2.15 -3.86 -1.90
CA PHE A 32 -3.34 -3.05 -1.62
C PHE A 32 -4.35 -3.86 -0.81
N HIS A 33 -5.02 -3.21 0.15
CA HIS A 33 -6.02 -3.83 1.00
C HIS A 33 -7.20 -2.88 1.21
N PHE A 34 -8.39 -3.46 1.34
CA PHE A 34 -9.64 -2.74 1.58
C PHE A 34 -10.29 -3.33 2.83
N PRO A 35 -9.89 -2.89 4.03
CA PRO A 35 -10.23 -3.58 5.27
C PRO A 35 -11.74 -3.58 5.58
N ASP A 36 -12.48 -2.56 5.15
CA ASP A 36 -13.92 -2.46 5.42
C ASP A 36 -14.75 -3.43 4.56
N ASP A 37 -14.40 -3.58 3.28
CA ASP A 37 -15.21 -4.31 2.30
C ASP A 37 -14.64 -5.71 2.03
N TYR A 38 -13.31 -5.84 2.04
CA TYR A 38 -12.56 -7.05 1.71
C TYR A 38 -11.41 -7.29 2.70
N PRO A 39 -11.71 -7.50 3.99
CA PRO A 39 -10.67 -7.66 5.02
C PRO A 39 -9.72 -8.83 4.77
N ASP A 40 -10.11 -9.81 3.95
CA ASP A 40 -9.32 -11.01 3.65
C ASP A 40 -8.59 -11.00 2.28
N ASP A 41 -8.84 -9.99 1.43
CA ASP A 41 -8.33 -9.99 0.04
C ASP A 41 -7.24 -8.94 -0.16
N PHE A 42 -6.24 -9.25 -1.00
CA PHE A 42 -5.11 -8.36 -1.23
C PHE A 42 -4.70 -8.30 -2.70
N PHE A 43 -4.39 -7.08 -3.16
CA PHE A 43 -3.95 -6.82 -4.52
C PHE A 43 -2.44 -6.62 -4.49
N TYR A 44 -1.68 -7.66 -4.78
CA TYR A 44 -0.23 -7.51 -4.94
C TYR A 44 0.09 -7.00 -6.34
N PHE A 45 0.92 -5.98 -6.45
CA PHE A 45 1.40 -5.51 -7.74
C PHE A 45 2.77 -4.87 -7.65
N ASN A 46 3.41 -4.74 -8.80
CA ASN A 46 4.68 -4.06 -8.93
C ASN A 46 4.71 -3.20 -10.18
N GLN A 47 5.63 -2.22 -10.18
CA GLN A 47 5.85 -1.28 -11.27
C GLN A 47 7.28 -0.72 -11.20
N SER A 48 7.82 -0.24 -12.32
CA SER A 48 9.18 0.36 -12.34
C SER A 48 9.19 1.87 -12.09
N THR A 49 8.08 2.55 -12.35
CA THR A 49 7.96 4.00 -12.22
C THR A 49 7.69 4.41 -10.77
N HIS A 50 8.26 5.54 -10.37
CA HIS A 50 8.10 6.09 -9.03
C HIS A 50 6.68 6.67 -8.86
N PRO A 51 5.91 6.25 -7.84
CA PRO A 51 4.50 6.61 -7.73
C PRO A 51 4.29 8.12 -7.52
N LEU A 52 5.12 8.78 -6.71
CA LEU A 52 4.94 10.21 -6.41
C LEU A 52 5.37 11.20 -7.50
N THR A 53 6.23 10.79 -8.43
CA THR A 53 6.88 11.71 -9.38
C THR A 53 6.54 11.41 -10.83
N SER A 54 6.02 10.21 -11.11
CA SER A 54 5.53 9.84 -12.43
C SER A 54 4.03 10.12 -12.58
N THR A 55 3.62 10.47 -13.78
CA THR A 55 2.20 10.50 -14.22
C THR A 55 1.85 9.30 -15.11
N THR A 56 2.80 8.38 -15.30
CA THR A 56 2.64 7.16 -16.11
C THR A 56 3.16 5.94 -15.36
N VAL A 57 2.66 4.76 -15.72
CA VAL A 57 3.08 3.49 -15.14
C VAL A 57 3.78 2.63 -16.20
N GLN A 58 4.92 2.04 -15.85
CA GLN A 58 5.65 1.10 -16.71
C GLN A 58 5.94 -0.19 -15.95
N ASN A 59 6.03 -1.30 -16.71
CA ASN A 59 6.28 -2.64 -16.19
C ASN A 59 5.33 -3.02 -15.05
N PHE A 60 4.05 -2.66 -15.22
CA PHE A 60 3.01 -3.01 -14.27
C PHE A 60 2.71 -4.51 -14.36
N HIS A 61 2.89 -5.20 -13.25
CA HIS A 61 2.45 -6.59 -13.10
C HIS A 61 1.68 -6.74 -11.81
N TYR A 62 0.52 -7.37 -11.88
CA TYR A 62 -0.29 -7.66 -10.71
C TYR A 62 -0.38 -9.18 -10.49
N ILE A 63 -0.55 -9.55 -9.23
CA ILE A 63 -0.93 -10.87 -8.76
C ILE A 63 -2.11 -10.65 -7.81
N PHE A 64 -3.25 -11.24 -8.13
CA PHE A 64 -4.43 -11.16 -7.26
C PHE A 64 -4.50 -12.41 -6.40
N ASP A 65 -4.53 -12.20 -5.08
CA ASP A 65 -4.85 -13.24 -4.11
C ASP A 65 -6.14 -12.83 -3.39
N ASN A 66 -7.26 -13.05 -4.09
CA ASN A 66 -8.56 -12.56 -3.68
C ASN A 66 -9.55 -13.71 -3.62
N LYS A 67 -10.24 -13.86 -2.49
CA LYS A 67 -11.29 -14.85 -2.28
C LYS A 67 -12.66 -14.31 -2.66
N LYS A 68 -12.89 -12.99 -2.57
CA LYS A 68 -14.21 -12.36 -2.72
C LYS A 68 -14.25 -11.28 -3.80
N CYS A 69 -13.21 -10.45 -3.92
CA CYS A 69 -13.10 -9.43 -4.96
C CYS A 69 -12.39 -9.97 -6.21
N PHE A 70 -13.13 -10.13 -7.31
CA PHE A 70 -12.52 -10.49 -8.59
C PHE A 70 -12.46 -9.26 -9.49
N PRO A 71 -11.26 -8.78 -9.88
CA PRO A 71 -11.12 -7.63 -10.77
C PRO A 71 -11.81 -7.92 -12.10
N ASN A 72 -12.60 -6.98 -12.59
CA ASN A 72 -13.20 -7.08 -13.91
C ASN A 72 -12.36 -6.28 -14.92
N PRO A 73 -11.63 -6.93 -15.84
CA PRO A 73 -10.75 -6.25 -16.79
C PRO A 73 -11.48 -5.37 -17.81
N ASN A 74 -12.81 -5.48 -17.89
CA ASN A 74 -13.63 -4.67 -18.79
C ASN A 74 -14.13 -3.37 -18.15
N LEU A 75 -13.82 -3.11 -16.87
CA LEU A 75 -14.24 -1.90 -16.18
C LEU A 75 -13.18 -0.81 -16.31
N VAL A 76 -13.65 0.41 -16.61
CA VAL A 76 -12.80 1.62 -16.71
C VAL A 76 -12.02 1.92 -15.44
N SER A 77 -12.50 1.42 -14.30
CA SER A 77 -11.96 1.61 -12.97
C SER A 77 -11.05 0.45 -12.51
N ILE A 78 -10.36 -0.24 -13.43
CA ILE A 78 -9.40 -1.29 -13.06
C ILE A 78 -8.09 -0.70 -12.52
N LEU A 79 -7.47 -1.37 -11.55
CA LEU A 79 -6.11 -1.05 -11.10
C LEU A 79 -5.11 -1.29 -12.26
N ASN A 80 -4.42 -0.24 -12.70
CA ASN A 80 -3.37 -0.32 -13.72
C ASN A 80 -2.00 0.23 -13.23
N GLY A 81 -1.90 0.50 -11.93
CA GLY A 81 -0.67 0.87 -11.22
C GLY A 81 -0.82 2.21 -10.51
N LEU A 82 0.16 2.57 -9.68
CA LEU A 82 0.14 3.80 -8.89
C LEU A 82 0.93 4.92 -9.56
N ALA A 83 0.30 6.07 -9.73
CA ALA A 83 0.99 7.30 -10.10
C ALA A 83 0.43 8.49 -9.34
N LYS A 84 1.10 9.64 -9.47
CA LYS A 84 0.63 10.89 -8.90
C LYS A 84 -0.75 11.18 -9.46
N SER A 85 -1.71 11.48 -8.57
CA SER A 85 -3.06 11.79 -8.99
C SER A 85 -3.08 12.99 -9.94
N SER A 86 -3.86 12.89 -11.02
CA SER A 86 -4.19 14.04 -11.88
C SER A 86 -5.20 14.97 -11.20
N GLU A 87 -5.92 14.44 -10.21
CA GLU A 87 -6.99 15.11 -9.49
C GLU A 87 -6.53 15.60 -8.11
N SER A 88 -7.16 16.67 -7.63
CA SER A 88 -6.78 17.24 -6.32
C SER A 88 -7.26 16.43 -5.11
N GLY A 89 -8.11 15.42 -5.34
CA GLY A 89 -8.78 14.67 -4.28
C GLY A 89 -7.95 13.57 -3.64
N ALA A 90 -6.80 13.21 -4.22
CA ALA A 90 -5.89 12.18 -3.72
C ALA A 90 -4.42 12.53 -3.99
N VAL A 91 -3.49 11.86 -3.31
CA VAL A 91 -2.04 11.99 -3.58
C VAL A 91 -1.64 11.06 -4.72
N LEU A 92 -2.10 9.81 -4.68
CA LEU A 92 -1.86 8.81 -5.72
C LEU A 92 -3.18 8.21 -6.21
N ASP A 93 -3.18 7.82 -7.49
CA ASP A 93 -4.26 7.07 -8.13
C ASP A 93 -3.74 5.71 -8.58
N GLY A 94 -4.53 4.66 -8.34
CA GLY A 94 -4.24 3.32 -8.86
C GLY A 94 -4.82 3.03 -10.25
N ASN A 95 -5.59 3.98 -10.78
CA ASN A 95 -6.02 4.00 -12.16
C ASN A 95 -5.52 5.28 -12.83
N VAL A 96 -4.45 5.17 -13.60
CA VAL A 96 -3.73 6.31 -14.18
C VAL A 96 -4.29 6.80 -15.51
N GLU A 97 -5.39 6.20 -15.99
CA GLU A 97 -6.00 6.50 -17.29
C GLU A 97 -7.34 7.24 -17.17
N PHE A 98 -7.91 7.36 -15.96
CA PHE A 98 -9.24 7.94 -15.74
C PHE A 98 -9.27 8.89 -14.52
N ASP A 99 -10.08 9.95 -14.63
CA ASP A 99 -10.11 11.11 -13.71
C ASP A 99 -10.96 10.89 -12.43
N GLN A 100 -10.87 9.73 -11.78
CA GLN A 100 -11.72 9.38 -10.63
C GLN A 100 -10.97 8.80 -9.44
N TRP A 101 -9.65 8.96 -9.39
CA TRP A 101 -8.80 8.54 -8.27
C TRP A 101 -9.12 7.14 -7.71
N TRP A 102 -9.47 6.18 -8.59
CA TRP A 102 -9.73 4.79 -8.19
C TRP A 102 -8.52 4.20 -7.49
N TYR A 103 -8.73 3.43 -6.42
CA TYR A 103 -7.64 2.93 -5.58
C TYR A 103 -6.74 4.08 -5.07
N SER A 104 -7.36 5.17 -4.63
CA SER A 104 -6.68 6.38 -4.20
C SER A 104 -5.88 6.16 -2.93
N ILE A 105 -4.73 6.83 -2.79
CA ILE A 105 -3.98 6.89 -1.54
C ILE A 105 -3.75 8.34 -1.15
N GLY A 106 -3.93 8.64 0.14
CA GLY A 106 -3.84 10.01 0.66
C GLY A 106 -5.02 10.86 0.19
N THR A 107 -6.22 10.28 0.20
CA THR A 107 -7.46 10.96 -0.15
C THR A 107 -7.72 12.10 0.82
N ASN A 108 -8.11 13.26 0.28
CA ASN A 108 -8.44 14.45 1.05
C ASN A 108 -9.85 14.97 0.76
N SER A 109 -10.62 14.23 -0.04
CA SER A 109 -11.98 14.58 -0.43
C SER A 109 -12.85 13.33 -0.66
N TYR A 110 -14.13 13.42 -0.30
CA TYR A 110 -15.06 12.31 -0.50
C TYR A 110 -15.57 12.22 -1.94
N TYR A 111 -15.70 10.99 -2.43
CA TYR A 111 -16.33 10.68 -3.70
C TYR A 111 -17.85 10.92 -3.62
N LEU A 112 -18.38 11.70 -4.57
CA LEU A 112 -19.81 11.98 -4.76
C LEU A 112 -20.60 12.40 -3.50
N LYS A 113 -19.95 13.00 -2.50
CA LYS A 113 -20.54 13.41 -1.21
C LYS A 113 -21.11 12.25 -0.37
N GLN A 114 -20.60 11.02 -0.54
CA GLN A 114 -21.11 9.84 0.16
C GLN A 114 -20.36 9.50 1.45
N GLY A 115 -19.39 10.32 1.88
CA GLY A 115 -18.53 10.00 3.03
C GLY A 115 -17.63 8.78 2.79
N LYS A 116 -17.35 8.49 1.52
CA LYS A 116 -16.58 7.34 1.05
C LYS A 116 -15.57 7.78 -0.01
N ILE A 117 -14.58 6.93 -0.25
CA ILE A 117 -13.56 7.09 -1.28
C ILE A 117 -13.73 5.99 -2.35
N PRO A 118 -13.20 6.16 -3.56
CA PRO A 118 -13.23 5.13 -4.60
C PRO A 118 -12.41 3.91 -4.19
N GLY A 119 -13.11 2.80 -3.97
CA GLY A 119 -12.60 1.52 -3.52
C GLY A 119 -12.31 0.56 -4.67
N PRO A 120 -12.23 -0.76 -4.38
CA PRO A 120 -11.86 -1.75 -5.38
C PRO A 120 -12.98 -1.93 -6.38
N CYS A 121 -12.62 -2.06 -7.66
CA CYS A 121 -13.58 -2.37 -8.70
C CYS A 121 -13.67 -3.87 -8.96
N CYS A 122 -14.57 -4.53 -8.25
CA CYS A 122 -14.80 -5.97 -8.31
C CYS A 122 -16.06 -6.30 -9.12
N ALA A 123 -16.07 -7.43 -9.82
CA ALA A 123 -17.22 -7.92 -10.58
C ALA A 123 -18.52 -8.06 -9.75
N ASN A 124 -18.39 -8.19 -8.43
CA ASN A 124 -19.51 -8.41 -7.50
C ASN A 124 -19.89 -7.16 -6.69
N LEU A 125 -19.31 -5.98 -6.99
CA LEU A 125 -19.68 -4.72 -6.35
C LEU A 125 -20.64 -3.91 -7.21
N GLN A 126 -21.72 -3.47 -6.58
CA GLN A 126 -22.65 -2.55 -7.20
C GLN A 126 -22.09 -1.11 -7.20
N ASP A 127 -21.43 -0.70 -6.12
CA ASP A 127 -20.70 0.56 -6.00
C ASP A 127 -19.28 0.28 -5.52
N SER A 128 -18.27 0.67 -6.31
CA SER A 128 -16.86 0.44 -6.00
C SER A 128 -16.33 1.49 -5.02
N VAL A 129 -16.95 1.67 -3.85
CA VAL A 129 -16.56 2.71 -2.86
C VAL A 129 -16.25 2.08 -1.50
N THR A 130 -15.32 2.66 -0.75
CA THR A 130 -14.88 2.20 0.57
C THR A 130 -14.74 3.36 1.56
N HIS A 131 -14.56 3.12 2.86
CA HIS A 131 -14.23 4.19 3.82
C HIS A 131 -12.74 4.26 4.11
N THR A 132 -12.02 3.15 3.96
CA THR A 132 -10.59 3.09 4.21
C THR A 132 -9.91 2.14 3.24
N ASN A 133 -8.65 2.42 2.96
CA ASN A 133 -7.79 1.50 2.24
C ASN A 133 -6.35 1.61 2.73
N ASP A 134 -5.66 0.48 2.63
CA ASP A 134 -4.27 0.38 3.01
C ASP A 134 -3.41 0.07 1.77
N LEU A 135 -2.31 0.79 1.64
CA LEU A 135 -1.23 0.46 0.71
C LEU A 135 0.00 0.03 1.49
N TYR A 136 0.39 -1.22 1.33
CA TYR A 136 1.61 -1.76 1.91
C TYR A 136 2.76 -1.70 0.91
N ILE A 137 3.94 -1.30 1.36
CA ILE A 137 5.17 -1.29 0.55
C ILE A 137 6.11 -2.37 1.04
N LYS A 138 6.60 -3.21 0.12
CA LYS A 138 7.59 -4.25 0.43
C LYS A 138 9.00 -3.66 0.46
N ILE A 139 9.75 -3.96 1.52
CA ILE A 139 11.18 -3.68 1.65
C ILE A 139 11.94 -4.97 1.98
N ILE A 140 13.21 -5.04 1.57
CA ILE A 140 14.11 -6.17 1.84
C ILE A 140 15.35 -5.78 2.65
N ASP A 141 15.60 -4.48 2.80
CA ASP A 141 16.73 -3.91 3.53
C ASP A 141 16.22 -3.00 4.65
N GLU A 142 16.40 -3.44 5.90
CA GLU A 142 16.04 -2.67 7.10
C GLU A 142 16.82 -1.37 7.21
N SER A 143 17.95 -1.23 6.51
CA SER A 143 18.69 0.03 6.45
C SER A 143 17.85 1.18 5.87
N ILE A 144 16.79 0.87 5.12
CA ILE A 144 15.81 1.83 4.59
C ILE A 144 14.97 2.44 5.72
N LEU A 145 14.78 1.74 6.84
CA LEU A 145 13.98 2.24 7.97
C LEU A 145 14.56 3.53 8.58
N ARG A 146 15.86 3.82 8.37
CA ARG A 146 16.49 5.08 8.81
C ARG A 146 15.96 6.33 8.11
N PHE A 147 15.35 6.16 6.93
CA PHE A 147 14.75 7.25 6.16
C PHE A 147 13.33 7.55 6.61
N LEU A 148 12.74 6.66 7.41
CA LEU A 148 11.41 6.80 7.96
C LEU A 148 11.51 7.55 9.30
N PRO A 149 10.49 8.33 9.66
CA PRO A 149 10.47 8.97 10.98
C PRO A 149 10.53 7.89 12.07
N PRO A 150 11.06 8.24 13.26
CA PRO A 150 11.27 7.27 14.33
C PRO A 150 9.93 6.61 14.71
N PHE A 151 9.76 5.35 14.31
CA PHE A 151 8.66 4.52 14.76
C PHE A 151 8.78 4.37 16.27
N HIS A 152 7.67 4.55 16.99
CA HIS A 152 7.63 4.26 18.42
C HIS A 152 7.83 2.76 18.61
N GLU A 153 9.08 2.42 18.95
CA GLU A 153 9.69 1.14 19.31
C GLU A 153 9.41 -0.12 18.45
N PRO A 154 10.46 -0.86 18.05
CA PRO A 154 10.29 -2.24 17.62
C PRO A 154 9.74 -3.05 18.81
N LEU A 155 8.67 -3.83 18.59
CA LEU A 155 8.21 -4.86 19.53
C LEU A 155 9.29 -5.95 19.65
N CYS A 156 10.30 -5.70 20.48
CA CYS A 156 11.17 -6.75 20.97
C CYS A 156 10.34 -7.62 21.92
N LEU A 157 10.12 -8.89 21.55
CA LEU A 157 9.70 -9.93 22.49
C LEU A 157 10.83 -10.17 23.50
N SER A 158 11.05 -9.23 24.40
CA SER A 158 11.79 -9.47 25.63
C SER A 158 10.79 -10.06 26.63
N ASN A 159 11.05 -11.32 26.99
CA ASN A 159 10.71 -11.97 28.27
C ASN A 159 10.20 -13.41 28.15
N VAL A 160 10.87 -14.25 27.35
CA VAL A 160 10.77 -15.70 27.58
C VAL A 160 12.06 -16.31 28.11
N LEU A 161 13.24 -15.74 27.83
CA LEU A 161 14.50 -16.28 28.36
C LEU A 161 15.40 -15.15 28.85
N LYS A 162 15.51 -15.02 30.17
CA LYS A 162 16.60 -14.30 30.84
C LYS A 162 17.91 -14.86 30.30
N TYR A 163 18.56 -14.19 29.37
CA TYR A 163 20.01 -14.05 29.24
C TYR A 163 20.34 -13.35 27.91
N GLN A 164 20.97 -12.18 28.05
CA GLN A 164 21.71 -11.41 27.04
C GLN A 164 20.91 -10.57 26.03
N ASN A 165 20.91 -9.26 26.31
CA ASN A 165 20.71 -8.18 25.32
C ASN A 165 21.77 -8.28 24.21
N ARG A 166 21.44 -9.06 23.19
CA ARG A 166 22.22 -9.18 21.96
C ARG A 166 21.24 -9.15 20.79
N CYS A 167 20.86 -7.97 20.35
CA CYS A 167 20.29 -7.78 19.02
C CYS A 167 21.43 -7.94 17.99
N TYR A 168 21.84 -9.18 17.74
CA TYR A 168 22.61 -9.50 16.55
C TYR A 168 21.68 -10.28 15.62
N PHE A 169 21.09 -9.58 14.65
CA PHE A 169 20.59 -10.22 13.46
C PHE A 169 21.69 -10.13 12.40
N HIS A 170 22.64 -11.06 12.45
CA HIS A 170 23.17 -11.57 11.20
C HIS A 170 22.07 -12.48 10.67
N LEU A 171 21.35 -12.11 9.61
CA LEU A 171 20.55 -13.03 8.76
C LEU A 171 19.89 -12.30 7.59
N ASN A 172 19.93 -12.97 6.43
CA ASN A 172 19.48 -12.56 5.12
C ASN A 172 18.07 -11.92 5.07
N PHE A 173 17.97 -10.83 4.27
CA PHE A 173 16.78 -10.22 3.66
C PHE A 173 15.43 -10.66 4.23
N PHE A 174 14.99 -10.03 5.33
CA PHE A 174 13.59 -10.12 5.74
C PHE A 174 12.74 -9.29 4.77
N GLU A 175 11.65 -9.89 4.27
CA GLU A 175 10.62 -9.16 3.54
C GLU A 175 9.66 -8.51 4.53
N ILE A 176 9.68 -7.19 4.59
CA ILE A 176 8.87 -6.37 5.49
C ILE A 176 7.85 -5.61 4.64
N PHE A 177 6.61 -5.52 5.11
CA PHE A 177 5.58 -4.65 4.52
C PHE A 177 5.24 -3.53 5.51
N ILE A 178 5.26 -2.29 5.04
CA ILE A 178 4.86 -1.10 5.82
C ILE A 178 3.56 -0.56 5.24
N GLY A 179 2.53 -0.41 6.09
CA GLY A 179 1.22 0.09 5.70
C GLY A 179 1.13 1.62 5.57
N LEU A 180 0.30 2.06 4.63
CA LEU A 180 -0.13 3.43 4.40
C LEU A 180 -1.65 3.45 4.44
N ILE A 181 -2.27 4.28 5.27
CA ILE A 181 -3.72 4.29 5.43
C ILE A 181 -4.28 5.57 4.82
N SER A 182 -5.37 5.47 4.08
CA SER A 182 -6.21 6.60 3.70
C SER A 182 -7.59 6.48 4.34
N GLU A 183 -8.11 7.61 4.79
CA GLU A 183 -9.51 7.79 5.22
C GLU A 183 -10.35 8.43 4.10
#